data_AF-A0A497JPH9-F1
#
_entry.id   AF-A0A497JPH9-F1
#
_cell.length_a   1.000
_cell.length_b   1.000
_cell.length_c   1.000
_cell.angle_alpha   90.00
_cell.angle_beta   90.00
_cell.angle_gamma   90.00
#
_symmetry.space_group_name_H-M   'P 1'
#
loop_
_entity.id
_entity.type
_entity.pdbx_description
1 polymer ?
#
loop_
_entity_poly.entity_id
_entity_poly.type
_entity_poly.pdbx_seq_one_letter_code
_entity_poly.pdbx_strand_id
1 'polypeptide(L)'
;MARFIGVGEESAYGVSATPTRYIDILREKLVFDRGITPVETVYGRAIQKYVEGKASVTGSIDFVVEPENCGEFFKWALGSVETSGEGPYTHTFKPSDTIKSFTLIVVSEGIQRRIVGCLVNRLEIESALDVVTGSLEILASKEEKDLGSYTPTISTLTPFVFKDGTLTLAGEDKSGCLKAFRLRINNNIPTDDLYGFGSKYPQRILVRGRTVECELELVFEDTSEYDRFLAGEEFSLNLKFAYGDYEFEVNLPRIVYTSDVAPHLDKREPLRVTAPLQAFYEPSTGYEVALKLKNQVSSY
;
A
#
# COMPACT_ATOMS: atom_id res chain seq x y z
N MET A 1 23.14 -0.29 17.69
CA MET A 1 22.79 -1.45 16.84
C MET A 1 21.65 -1.02 15.96
N ALA A 2 21.76 -1.19 14.64
CA ALA A 2 20.78 -0.67 13.69
C ALA A 2 19.71 -1.74 13.38
N ARG A 3 18.45 -1.32 13.35
CA ARG A 3 17.32 -2.08 12.80
C ARG A 3 16.95 -1.40 11.50
N PHE A 4 16.81 -2.16 10.41
CA PHE A 4 16.47 -1.58 9.13
C PHE A 4 15.84 -2.62 8.22
N ILE A 5 15.04 -2.14 7.27
CA ILE A 5 14.58 -2.92 6.14
C ILE A 5 15.34 -2.49 4.89
N GLY A 6 15.88 -3.48 4.17
CA GLY A 6 16.42 -3.31 2.83
C GLY A 6 15.46 -3.91 1.82
N VAL A 7 15.29 -3.25 0.67
CA VAL A 7 14.43 -3.74 -0.41
C VAL A 7 15.21 -3.73 -1.73
N GLY A 8 14.93 -4.72 -2.59
CA GLY A 8 15.53 -4.84 -3.92
C GLY A 8 14.56 -5.46 -4.92
N GLU A 9 14.50 -4.89 -6.12
CA GLU A 9 13.65 -5.40 -7.21
C GLU A 9 14.19 -6.73 -7.76
N GLU A 10 13.32 -7.73 -7.91
CA GLU A 10 13.72 -9.03 -8.44
C GLU A 10 13.73 -9.03 -9.98
N SER A 11 14.74 -9.66 -10.58
CA SER A 11 14.80 -9.83 -12.04
C SER A 11 13.79 -10.87 -12.54
N ALA A 12 13.42 -11.83 -11.68
CA ALA A 12 12.36 -12.80 -11.90
C ALA A 12 11.77 -13.22 -10.55
N TYR A 13 10.50 -13.63 -10.56
CA TYR A 13 9.80 -14.04 -9.34
C TYR A 13 10.55 -15.13 -8.59
N GLY A 14 10.86 -14.89 -7.31
CA GLY A 14 11.52 -15.88 -6.46
C GLY A 14 13.05 -15.88 -6.59
N VAL A 15 13.64 -14.94 -7.33
CA VAL A 15 15.10 -14.76 -7.43
C VAL A 15 15.55 -13.66 -6.48
N SER A 16 16.36 -14.02 -5.48
CA SER A 16 16.86 -13.07 -4.49
C SER A 16 17.63 -11.92 -5.13
N ALA A 17 17.20 -10.69 -4.85
CA ALA A 17 17.91 -9.47 -5.23
C ALA A 17 18.67 -8.87 -4.03
N THR A 18 19.77 -8.18 -4.33
CA THR A 18 20.52 -7.38 -3.35
C THR A 18 19.72 -6.11 -3.04
N PRO A 19 19.62 -5.67 -1.77
CA PRO A 19 18.86 -4.49 -1.43
C PRO A 19 19.54 -3.24 -2.01
N THR A 20 18.79 -2.48 -2.80
CA THR A 20 19.24 -1.23 -3.43
C THR A 20 18.81 -0.02 -2.61
N ARG A 21 17.71 -0.14 -1.86
CA ARG A 21 17.16 0.91 -1.01
C ARG A 21 16.93 0.40 0.41
N TYR A 22 17.04 1.32 1.36
CA TYR A 22 16.75 1.07 2.77
C TYR A 22 15.61 1.96 3.17
N ILE A 23 14.59 1.33 3.75
CA ILE A 23 13.36 2.00 4.11
C ILE A 23 13.24 2.00 5.63
N ASP A 24 13.02 3.18 6.19
CA ASP A 24 12.64 3.27 7.60
C ASP A 24 11.16 2.94 7.75
N ILE A 25 10.88 2.01 8.66
CA ILE A 25 9.55 1.44 8.87
C ILE A 25 9.20 1.52 10.34
N LEU A 26 7.92 1.73 10.63
CA LEU A 26 7.41 1.74 12.00
C LEU A 26 7.37 0.32 12.56
N ARG A 27 6.90 -0.62 11.73
CA ARG A 27 6.63 -1.98 12.18
C ARG A 27 6.68 -2.98 11.02
N GLU A 28 7.22 -4.15 11.30
CA GLU A 28 7.15 -5.32 10.42
C GLU A 28 6.54 -6.49 11.20
N LYS A 29 5.61 -7.20 10.56
CA LYS A 29 4.94 -8.38 11.11
C LYS A 29 4.80 -9.47 10.05
N LEU A 30 5.91 -9.94 9.47
CA LEU A 30 5.92 -11.03 8.50
C LEU A 30 6.10 -12.37 9.23
N VAL A 31 5.13 -13.26 9.02
CA VAL A 31 5.09 -14.60 9.59
C VAL A 31 5.33 -15.60 8.48
N PHE A 32 6.32 -16.47 8.67
CA PHE A 32 6.55 -17.62 7.81
C PHE A 32 5.75 -18.81 8.31
N ASP A 33 4.77 -19.25 7.52
CA ASP A 33 4.06 -20.50 7.75
C ASP A 33 4.70 -21.61 6.92
N ARG A 34 5.08 -22.70 7.59
CA ARG A 34 5.64 -23.90 6.97
C ARG A 34 4.57 -24.87 6.47
N GLY A 35 3.30 -24.62 6.77
CA GLY A 35 2.16 -25.41 6.30
C GLY A 35 2.20 -26.87 6.77
N ILE A 36 2.68 -27.13 7.99
CA ILE A 36 2.85 -28.50 8.49
C ILE A 36 1.49 -29.13 8.75
N THR A 37 1.14 -30.17 8.00
CA THR A 37 -0.09 -30.94 8.18
C THR A 37 0.21 -32.25 8.89
N PRO A 38 -0.32 -32.48 10.12
CA PRO A 38 -0.16 -33.75 10.80
C PRO A 38 -0.96 -34.84 10.07
N VAL A 39 -0.35 -36.02 9.91
CA VAL A 39 -1.01 -37.19 9.32
C VAL A 39 -1.44 -38.11 10.45
N GLU A 40 -2.74 -38.17 10.68
CA GLU A 40 -3.35 -39.10 11.62
C GLU A 40 -3.46 -40.48 10.97
N THR A 41 -2.89 -41.50 11.61
CA THR A 41 -2.97 -42.89 11.14
C THR A 41 -3.68 -43.74 12.18
N VAL A 42 -4.40 -44.77 11.74
CA VAL A 42 -5.21 -45.66 12.61
C VAL A 42 -4.36 -46.39 13.66
N TYR A 43 -3.04 -46.47 13.47
CA TYR A 43 -2.11 -47.22 14.32
C TYR A 43 -2.03 -46.70 15.78
N GLY A 44 -2.28 -45.42 16.04
CA GLY A 44 -2.19 -44.89 17.39
C GLY A 44 -2.82 -43.52 17.57
N ARG A 45 -3.16 -43.19 18.82
CA ARG A 45 -3.77 -41.90 19.20
C ARG A 45 -2.79 -40.72 19.11
N ALA A 46 -1.49 -41.00 19.14
CA ALA A 46 -0.45 -39.98 18.99
C ALA A 46 -0.10 -39.79 17.51
N ILE A 47 -0.02 -38.53 17.08
CA ILE A 47 0.42 -38.17 15.72
C ILE A 47 1.90 -38.50 15.55
N GLN A 48 2.23 -39.34 14.57
CA GLN A 48 3.61 -39.80 14.34
C GLN A 48 4.24 -39.23 13.06
N LYS A 49 3.43 -38.75 12.12
CA LYS A 49 3.87 -38.29 10.81
C LYS A 49 3.32 -36.91 10.54
N TYR A 50 4.08 -36.12 9.80
CA TYR A 50 3.64 -34.84 9.27
C TYR A 50 4.06 -34.74 7.80
N VAL A 51 3.33 -33.92 7.05
CA VAL A 51 3.65 -33.56 5.68
C VAL A 51 3.83 -32.05 5.62
N GLU A 52 4.84 -31.58 4.89
CA GLU A 52 4.98 -30.16 4.58
C GLU A 52 4.00 -29.82 3.46
N GLY A 53 3.01 -29.01 3.79
CA GLY A 53 2.04 -28.47 2.84
C GLY A 53 2.54 -27.20 2.15
N LYS A 54 1.60 -26.33 1.80
CA LYS A 54 1.87 -25.03 1.17
C LYS A 54 2.59 -24.12 2.18
N ALA A 55 3.78 -23.65 1.84
CA ALA A 55 4.52 -22.69 2.65
C ALA A 55 4.39 -21.29 2.05
N SER A 56 4.09 -20.31 2.90
CA SER A 56 3.99 -18.91 2.51
C SER A 56 4.45 -18.00 3.64
N VAL A 57 4.97 -16.84 3.26
CA VAL A 57 5.21 -15.74 4.18
C VAL A 57 4.09 -14.74 3.98
N THR A 58 3.41 -14.37 5.06
CA THR A 58 2.34 -13.36 5.02
C THR A 58 2.50 -12.39 6.16
N GLY A 59 2.18 -11.12 5.94
CA GLY A 59 2.17 -10.14 7.01
C GLY A 59 1.96 -8.72 6.54
N SER A 60 2.16 -7.79 7.46
CA SER A 60 2.04 -6.36 7.18
C SER A 60 3.33 -5.61 7.50
N ILE A 61 3.54 -4.51 6.77
CA ILE A 61 4.56 -3.51 7.04
C ILE A 61 3.88 -2.16 7.18
N ASP A 62 4.14 -1.50 8.29
CA ASP A 62 3.62 -0.17 8.59
C ASP A 62 4.79 0.83 8.43
N PHE A 63 4.55 1.91 7.69
CA PHE A 63 5.55 2.94 7.38
C PHE A 63 4.93 4.34 7.47
N VAL A 64 5.79 5.35 7.56
CA VAL A 64 5.35 6.75 7.47
C VAL A 64 5.54 7.24 6.05
N VAL A 65 4.61 8.03 5.53
CA VAL A 65 4.73 8.58 4.17
C VAL A 65 5.75 9.72 4.16
N GLU A 66 6.95 9.42 3.69
CA GLU A 66 8.05 10.36 3.52
C GLU A 66 8.35 10.61 2.03
N PRO A 67 8.86 11.79 1.67
CA PRO A 67 9.11 12.15 0.27
C PRO A 67 10.02 11.19 -0.50
N GLU A 68 10.95 10.51 0.16
CA GLU A 68 11.95 9.66 -0.50
C GLU A 68 11.74 8.16 -0.27
N ASN A 69 11.00 7.79 0.78
CA ASN A 69 10.98 6.44 1.34
C ASN A 69 9.86 5.54 0.77
N CYS A 70 8.84 6.13 0.15
CA CYS A 70 7.59 5.42 -0.17
C CYS A 70 7.39 5.07 -1.65
N GLY A 71 8.22 5.60 -2.55
CA GLY A 71 8.05 5.42 -4.00
C GLY A 71 8.13 3.97 -4.46
N GLU A 72 9.04 3.17 -3.90
CA GLU A 72 9.19 1.74 -4.20
C GLU A 72 7.92 0.95 -3.87
N PHE A 73 7.30 1.23 -2.73
CA PHE A 73 6.08 0.57 -2.31
C PHE A 73 4.89 0.89 -3.22
N PHE A 74 4.78 2.15 -3.67
CA PHE A 74 3.76 2.54 -4.63
C PHE A 74 3.97 1.88 -5.99
N LYS A 75 5.23 1.76 -6.43
CA LYS A 75 5.59 1.02 -7.65
C LYS A 75 5.19 -0.46 -7.55
N TRP A 76 5.44 -1.13 -6.43
CA TRP A 76 5.05 -2.54 -6.28
C TRP A 76 3.56 -2.73 -6.03
N ALA A 77 2.86 -1.75 -5.47
CA ALA A 77 1.40 -1.80 -5.31
C ALA A 77 0.67 -1.58 -6.64
N LEU A 78 1.14 -0.65 -7.50
CA LEU A 78 0.45 -0.22 -8.71
C LEU A 78 1.04 -0.81 -10.00
N GLY A 79 2.31 -1.23 -10.00
CA GLY A 79 2.96 -1.96 -11.09
C GLY A 79 3.61 -1.08 -12.17
N SER A 80 3.38 0.24 -12.18
CA SER A 80 4.06 1.16 -13.10
C SER A 80 4.49 2.48 -12.43
N VAL A 81 5.57 3.05 -12.96
CA VAL A 81 6.10 4.35 -12.56
C VAL A 81 6.54 5.11 -13.81
N GLU A 82 6.08 6.34 -13.94
CA GLU A 82 6.52 7.29 -14.97
C GLU A 82 7.22 8.45 -14.29
N THR A 83 8.51 8.62 -14.54
CA THR A 83 9.29 9.74 -14.02
C THR A 83 9.40 10.84 -15.07
N SER A 84 9.13 12.07 -14.68
CA SER A 84 9.28 13.25 -15.55
C SER A 84 9.99 14.41 -14.84
N GLY A 85 10.69 15.25 -15.61
CA GLY A 85 11.34 16.48 -15.13
C GLY A 85 12.87 16.40 -15.04
N GLU A 86 13.50 17.57 -14.87
CA GLU A 86 14.94 17.75 -14.63
C GLU A 86 15.17 18.32 -13.21
N GLY A 87 14.68 17.61 -12.18
CA GLY A 87 14.89 17.92 -10.76
C GLY A 87 14.19 19.19 -10.23
N PRO A 88 13.21 19.10 -9.30
CA PRO A 88 12.66 17.89 -8.67
C PRO A 88 11.89 17.01 -9.66
N TYR A 89 12.13 15.70 -9.61
CA TYR A 89 11.46 14.70 -10.45
C TYR A 89 10.04 14.47 -9.96
N THR A 90 9.10 14.34 -10.90
CA THR A 90 7.72 13.97 -10.62
C THR A 90 7.50 12.53 -11.06
N HIS A 91 7.30 11.63 -10.10
CA HIS A 91 6.98 10.23 -10.32
C HIS A 91 5.47 10.06 -10.26
N THR A 92 4.87 9.62 -11.37
CA THR A 92 3.46 9.25 -11.43
C THR A 92 3.35 7.73 -11.42
N PHE A 93 2.79 7.19 -10.36
CA PHE A 93 2.49 5.76 -10.23
C PHE A 93 1.09 5.51 -10.76
N LYS A 94 1.00 4.68 -11.80
CA LYS A 94 -0.27 4.29 -12.43
C LYS A 94 -0.53 2.81 -12.26
N PRO A 95 -1.80 2.41 -12.20
CA PRO A 95 -2.18 1.02 -12.22
C PRO A 95 -1.77 0.32 -13.51
N SER A 96 -1.13 -0.84 -13.38
CA SER A 96 -0.75 -1.74 -14.48
C SER A 96 -1.29 -3.14 -14.21
N ASP A 97 -1.51 -3.91 -15.29
CA ASP A 97 -1.93 -5.31 -15.21
C ASP A 97 -0.80 -6.23 -14.73
N THR A 98 0.45 -5.74 -14.74
CA THR A 98 1.63 -6.50 -14.29
C THR A 98 2.19 -5.90 -13.01
N ILE A 99 2.19 -6.72 -11.94
CA ILE A 99 2.84 -6.38 -10.67
C ILE A 99 4.22 -7.03 -10.64
N LYS A 100 5.21 -6.29 -10.12
CA LYS A 100 6.58 -6.78 -9.95
C LYS A 100 6.78 -7.36 -8.54
N SER A 101 7.66 -8.34 -8.42
CA SER A 101 8.09 -8.86 -7.13
C SER A 101 9.36 -8.19 -6.64
N PHE A 102 9.53 -8.20 -5.32
CA PHE A 102 10.72 -7.65 -4.66
C PHE A 102 11.23 -8.61 -3.58
N THR A 103 12.51 -8.48 -3.28
CA THR A 103 13.16 -9.13 -2.14
C THR A 103 13.21 -8.12 -0.99
N LEU A 104 12.85 -8.57 0.21
CA LEU A 104 12.89 -7.79 1.43
C LEU A 104 13.88 -8.42 2.42
N ILE A 105 14.72 -7.59 3.03
CA ILE A 105 15.67 -8.00 4.05
C ILE A 105 15.34 -7.28 5.34
N VAL A 106 14.97 -8.05 6.35
CA VAL A 106 14.75 -7.54 7.71
C VAL A 106 16.00 -7.80 8.53
N VAL A 107 16.61 -6.73 9.05
CA VAL A 107 17.73 -6.80 9.98
C VAL A 107 17.28 -6.34 11.36
N SER A 108 17.39 -7.24 12.33
CA SER A 108 17.16 -6.99 13.75
C SER A 108 18.44 -7.33 14.54
N GLU A 109 18.43 -7.11 15.84
CA GLU A 109 19.56 -7.36 16.74
C GLU A 109 19.97 -8.84 16.72
N GLY A 110 20.95 -9.17 15.88
CA GLY A 110 21.53 -10.51 15.74
C GLY A 110 20.76 -11.48 14.83
N ILE A 111 19.64 -11.05 14.23
CA ILE A 111 18.84 -11.89 13.32
C ILE A 111 18.62 -11.14 12.02
N GLN A 112 18.89 -11.84 10.92
CA GLN A 112 18.72 -11.33 9.57
C GLN A 112 17.91 -12.31 8.73
N ARG A 113 16.79 -11.82 8.22
CA ARG A 113 15.83 -12.59 7.43
C ARG A 113 15.78 -12.00 6.03
N ARG A 114 15.98 -12.82 5.01
CA ARG A 114 15.73 -12.48 3.61
C ARG A 114 14.42 -13.13 3.19
N ILE A 115 13.52 -12.33 2.66
CA ILE A 115 12.20 -12.73 2.20
C ILE A 115 12.16 -12.47 0.71
N VAL A 116 11.88 -13.51 -0.08
CA VAL A 116 12.00 -13.51 -1.54
C VAL A 116 10.60 -13.71 -2.15
N GLY A 117 10.36 -13.09 -3.29
CA GLY A 117 9.10 -13.16 -4.03
C GLY A 117 7.97 -12.41 -3.32
N CYS A 118 8.25 -11.26 -2.72
CA CYS A 118 7.25 -10.41 -2.09
C CYS A 118 6.35 -9.77 -3.15
N LEU A 119 5.04 -9.85 -2.92
CA LEU A 119 3.98 -9.22 -3.69
C LEU A 119 3.12 -8.38 -2.75
N VAL A 120 2.72 -7.19 -3.20
CA VAL A 120 1.81 -6.32 -2.45
C VAL A 120 0.37 -6.71 -2.77
N ASN A 121 -0.33 -7.25 -1.78
CA ASN A 121 -1.75 -7.59 -1.90
C ASN A 121 -2.64 -6.37 -1.66
N ARG A 122 -2.33 -5.61 -0.61
CA ARG A 122 -3.08 -4.40 -0.23
C ARG A 122 -2.13 -3.29 0.17
N LEU A 123 -2.46 -2.08 -0.27
CA LEU A 123 -1.86 -0.82 0.18
C LEU A 123 -2.96 0.03 0.82
N GLU A 124 -2.73 0.46 2.06
CA GLU A 124 -3.58 1.40 2.77
C GLU A 124 -2.77 2.67 3.08
N ILE A 125 -3.34 3.83 2.81
CA ILE A 125 -2.77 5.13 3.17
C ILE A 125 -3.81 5.85 4.03
N GLU A 126 -3.39 6.27 5.22
CA GLU A 126 -4.24 6.98 6.17
C GLU A 126 -3.62 8.33 6.53
N SER A 127 -4.43 9.37 6.49
CA SER A 127 -4.08 10.71 6.95
C SER A 127 -5.14 11.15 7.94
N ALA A 128 -4.86 10.96 9.22
CA ALA A 128 -5.59 11.61 10.31
C ALA A 128 -5.01 13.02 10.58
N LEU A 129 -5.51 13.73 11.59
CA LEU A 129 -5.05 15.06 12.07
C LEU A 129 -3.61 15.09 12.64
N ASP A 130 -2.73 14.19 12.20
CA ASP A 130 -1.33 14.10 12.60
C ASP A 130 -0.43 13.76 11.38
N VAL A 131 0.26 12.61 11.39
CA VAL A 131 1.17 12.19 10.32
C VAL A 131 0.46 11.27 9.32
N VAL A 132 0.81 11.39 8.04
CA VAL A 132 0.34 10.44 7.02
C VAL A 132 1.07 9.11 7.18
N THR A 133 0.33 8.03 7.42
CA THR A 133 0.87 6.68 7.58
C THR A 133 0.41 5.77 6.44
N GLY A 134 1.23 4.77 6.13
CA GLY A 134 0.94 3.76 5.13
C GLY A 134 1.08 2.36 5.72
N SER A 135 0.22 1.45 5.29
CA SER A 135 0.29 0.03 5.66
C SER A 135 0.25 -0.83 4.40
N LEU A 136 1.13 -1.81 4.30
CA LEU A 136 1.22 -2.75 3.20
C LEU A 136 0.96 -4.16 3.70
N GLU A 137 0.04 -4.87 3.08
CA GLU A 137 -0.10 -6.30 3.24
C GLU A 137 0.71 -7.01 2.16
N ILE A 138 1.69 -7.80 2.60
CA ILE A 138 2.65 -8.49 1.73
C ILE A 138 2.41 -9.98 1.81
N LEU A 139 2.45 -10.60 0.63
CA LEU A 139 2.51 -12.04 0.46
C LEU A 139 3.84 -12.39 -0.21
N ALA A 140 4.64 -13.24 0.42
CA ALA A 140 5.93 -13.63 -0.10
C ALA A 140 6.12 -15.14 -0.17
N SER A 141 7.01 -15.56 -1.06
CA SER A 141 7.20 -16.96 -1.40
C SER A 141 8.05 -17.70 -0.38
N LYS A 142 9.18 -17.13 0.04
CA LYS A 142 10.21 -17.84 0.78
C LYS A 142 10.88 -16.94 1.79
N GLU A 143 11.23 -17.51 2.93
CA GLU A 143 12.13 -16.91 3.90
C GLU A 143 13.42 -17.72 4.01
N GLU A 144 14.54 -17.02 3.98
CA GLU A 144 15.89 -17.56 4.14
C GLU A 144 16.66 -16.75 5.18
N LYS A 145 17.63 -17.41 5.84
CA LYS A 145 18.58 -16.70 6.69
C LYS A 145 19.56 -15.95 5.81
N ASP A 146 19.72 -14.66 6.05
CA ASP A 146 20.74 -13.87 5.37
C ASP A 146 22.01 -13.78 6.20
N LEU A 147 23.15 -13.64 5.51
CA LEU A 147 24.49 -13.47 6.09
C LEU A 147 25.19 -12.22 5.53
N GLY A 148 24.49 -11.43 4.71
CA GLY A 148 25.05 -10.22 4.10
C GLY A 148 25.29 -9.09 5.10
N SER A 149 26.35 -8.31 4.88
CA SER A 149 26.59 -7.07 5.62
C SER A 149 26.08 -5.89 4.80
N TYR A 150 25.27 -5.02 5.41
CA TYR A 150 24.66 -3.87 4.75
C TYR A 150 24.88 -2.58 5.55
N THR A 151 25.05 -1.48 4.83
CA THR A 151 25.18 -0.13 5.40
C THR A 151 23.96 0.70 4.99
N PRO A 152 22.89 0.75 5.80
CA PRO A 152 21.68 1.45 5.44
C PRO A 152 21.94 2.96 5.38
N THR A 153 21.43 3.60 4.33
CA THR A 153 21.33 5.07 4.25
C THR A 153 19.85 5.40 4.39
N ILE A 154 19.47 5.98 5.52
CA ILE A 154 18.09 6.37 5.83
C ILE A 154 17.97 7.88 5.60
N SER A 155 16.91 8.31 4.92
CA SER A 155 16.64 9.74 4.74
C SER A 155 16.28 10.38 6.07
N THR A 156 16.73 11.61 6.32
CA THR A 156 16.39 12.38 7.53
C THR A 156 15.27 13.39 7.29
N LEU A 157 14.57 13.28 6.16
CA LEU A 157 13.49 14.19 5.79
C LEU A 157 12.28 14.01 6.70
N THR A 158 11.58 15.10 6.97
CA THR A 158 10.35 15.04 7.76
C THR A 158 9.21 14.43 6.95
N PRO A 159 8.35 13.61 7.59
CA PRO A 159 7.20 13.03 6.93
C PRO A 159 6.13 14.08 6.61
N PHE A 160 5.24 13.75 5.66
CA PHE A 160 4.10 14.61 5.36
C PHE A 160 3.12 14.64 6.54
N VAL A 161 2.68 15.84 6.90
CA VAL A 161 1.76 16.10 8.02
C VAL A 161 0.46 16.68 7.46
N PHE A 162 -0.66 16.45 8.15
CA PHE A 162 -1.98 16.93 7.77
C PHE A 162 -2.04 18.43 7.39
N LYS A 163 -1.21 19.27 8.04
CA LYS A 163 -1.16 20.72 7.85
C LYS A 163 -0.76 21.15 6.42
N ASP A 164 -0.08 20.26 5.71
CA ASP A 164 0.47 20.48 4.38
C ASP A 164 -0.48 19.94 3.29
N GLY A 165 -1.62 19.37 3.69
CA GLY A 165 -2.63 18.76 2.85
C GLY A 165 -3.70 19.74 2.35
N THR A 166 -4.00 19.66 1.07
CA THR A 166 -5.10 20.35 0.39
C THR A 166 -6.00 19.32 -0.29
N LEU A 167 -7.31 19.42 -0.08
CA LEU A 167 -8.30 18.53 -0.67
C LEU A 167 -9.17 19.31 -1.65
N THR A 168 -9.17 18.85 -2.90
CA THR A 168 -10.10 19.33 -3.93
C THR A 168 -11.09 18.22 -4.26
N LEU A 169 -12.39 18.51 -4.10
CA LEU A 169 -13.51 17.63 -4.40
C LEU A 169 -14.37 18.28 -5.48
N ALA A 170 -14.59 17.58 -6.59
CA ALA A 170 -15.38 18.07 -7.73
C ALA A 170 -14.93 19.45 -8.25
N GLY A 171 -13.63 19.76 -8.14
CA GLY A 171 -13.05 21.04 -8.55
C GLY A 171 -13.17 22.18 -7.54
N GLU A 172 -13.80 21.96 -6.38
CA GLU A 172 -13.84 22.91 -5.27
C GLU A 172 -12.88 22.53 -4.15
N ASP A 173 -12.25 23.53 -3.54
CA ASP A 173 -11.37 23.33 -2.38
C ASP A 173 -12.21 23.10 -1.13
N LYS A 174 -12.09 21.92 -0.52
CA LYS A 174 -12.75 21.53 0.73
C LYS A 174 -11.75 21.21 1.86
N SER A 175 -10.54 21.75 1.76
CA SER A 175 -9.46 21.52 2.74
C SER A 175 -9.86 21.85 4.18
N GLY A 176 -10.73 22.86 4.40
CA GLY A 176 -11.18 23.25 5.74
C GLY A 176 -12.13 22.26 6.42
N CYS A 177 -12.75 21.36 5.65
CA CYS A 177 -13.75 20.42 6.14
C CYS A 177 -13.19 19.00 6.37
N LEU A 178 -11.98 18.71 5.89
CA LEU A 178 -11.37 17.38 5.96
C LEU A 178 -10.82 17.08 7.35
N LYS A 179 -11.24 15.95 7.93
CA LYS A 179 -10.72 15.46 9.22
C LYS A 179 -9.89 14.21 9.12
N ALA A 180 -10.29 13.28 8.25
CA ALA A 180 -9.58 12.05 8.03
C ALA A 180 -9.74 11.61 6.57
N PHE A 181 -8.67 11.06 6.02
CA PHE A 181 -8.65 10.42 4.72
C PHE A 181 -8.06 9.03 4.86
N ARG A 182 -8.73 8.04 4.26
CA ARG A 182 -8.19 6.70 4.11
C ARG A 182 -8.37 6.24 2.66
N LEU A 183 -7.31 5.71 2.08
CA LEU A 183 -7.30 5.08 0.76
C LEU A 183 -6.87 3.64 0.90
N ARG A 184 -7.63 2.72 0.32
CA ARG A 184 -7.33 1.30 0.25
C ARG A 184 -7.27 0.85 -1.21
N ILE A 185 -6.14 0.31 -1.61
CA ILE A 185 -5.90 -0.28 -2.92
C ILE A 185 -5.65 -1.77 -2.71
N ASN A 186 -6.50 -2.61 -3.28
CA ASN A 186 -6.43 -4.07 -3.11
C ASN A 186 -6.31 -4.78 -4.46
N ASN A 187 -5.21 -5.50 -4.66
CA ASN A 187 -4.90 -6.25 -5.89
C ASN A 187 -5.49 -7.67 -5.90
N ASN A 188 -6.15 -8.10 -4.82
CA ASN A 188 -6.88 -9.36 -4.71
C ASN A 188 -6.09 -10.59 -5.21
N ILE A 189 -4.85 -10.75 -4.74
CA ILE A 189 -3.96 -11.82 -5.19
C ILE A 189 -4.49 -13.18 -4.68
N PRO A 190 -4.85 -14.13 -5.57
CA PRO A 190 -5.38 -15.43 -5.18
C PRO A 190 -4.23 -16.35 -4.76
N THR A 191 -4.06 -16.53 -3.46
CA THR A 191 -2.96 -17.29 -2.87
C THR A 191 -2.90 -18.75 -3.32
N ASP A 192 -4.05 -19.40 -3.54
CA ASP A 192 -4.12 -20.82 -3.92
C ASP A 192 -3.68 -21.10 -5.35
N ASP A 193 -3.94 -20.18 -6.28
CA ASP A 193 -3.63 -20.34 -7.71
C ASP A 193 -2.13 -20.13 -8.00
N LEU A 194 -1.38 -19.56 -7.05
CA LEU A 194 0.06 -19.32 -7.18
C LEU A 194 0.88 -20.60 -7.07
N TYR A 195 0.32 -21.69 -6.54
CA TYR A 195 1.01 -22.96 -6.35
C TYR A 195 0.96 -23.83 -7.62
N GLY A 196 2.09 -24.47 -7.92
CA GLY A 196 2.24 -25.48 -8.97
C GLY A 196 2.65 -26.83 -8.37
N PHE A 197 2.43 -27.93 -9.11
CA PHE A 197 2.93 -29.24 -8.69
C PHE A 197 4.47 -29.25 -8.69
N GLY A 198 5.07 -29.79 -7.64
CA GLY A 198 6.53 -29.98 -7.52
C GLY A 198 7.28 -28.94 -6.67
N SER A 199 6.59 -27.93 -6.13
CA SER A 199 7.17 -26.97 -5.18
C SER A 199 6.21 -26.71 -4.01
N LYS A 200 6.77 -26.50 -2.82
CA LYS A 200 6.03 -26.06 -1.63
C LYS A 200 5.79 -24.54 -1.58
N TYR A 201 6.49 -23.78 -2.43
CA TYR A 201 6.42 -22.33 -2.52
C TYR A 201 5.62 -21.90 -3.74
N PRO A 202 4.96 -20.72 -3.71
CA PRO A 202 4.30 -20.17 -4.90
C PRO A 202 5.30 -19.98 -6.04
N GLN A 203 4.88 -20.26 -7.27
CA GLN A 203 5.76 -20.32 -8.46
C GLN A 203 5.41 -19.29 -9.54
N ARG A 204 4.28 -18.61 -9.43
CA ARG A 204 3.81 -17.62 -10.41
C ARG A 204 3.15 -16.44 -9.72
N ILE A 205 3.15 -15.30 -10.40
CA ILE A 205 2.39 -14.12 -10.03
C ILE A 205 1.08 -14.17 -10.80
N LEU A 206 -0.05 -14.10 -10.09
CA LEU A 206 -1.37 -13.93 -10.69
C LEU A 206 -2.11 -12.86 -9.88
N VAL A 207 -2.76 -11.93 -10.57
CA VAL A 207 -3.53 -10.84 -9.98
C VAL A 207 -4.98 -10.95 -10.44
N ARG A 208 -5.94 -10.61 -9.58
CA ARG A 208 -7.36 -10.52 -9.95
C ARG A 208 -7.76 -9.06 -10.11
N GLY A 209 -9.06 -8.82 -10.32
CA GLY A 209 -9.59 -7.45 -10.39
C GLY A 209 -9.17 -6.65 -9.16
N ARG A 210 -8.56 -5.49 -9.41
CA ARG A 210 -8.20 -4.54 -8.36
C ARG A 210 -9.46 -3.81 -7.89
N THR A 211 -9.53 -3.51 -6.61
CA THR A 211 -10.56 -2.66 -6.02
C THR A 211 -9.91 -1.49 -5.30
N VAL A 212 -10.39 -0.28 -5.57
CA VAL A 212 -9.93 0.93 -4.91
C VAL A 212 -11.10 1.55 -4.14
N GLU A 213 -10.90 1.63 -2.83
CA GLU A 213 -11.86 2.18 -1.89
C GLU A 213 -11.23 3.38 -1.19
N CYS A 214 -12.02 4.41 -0.95
CA CYS A 214 -11.61 5.61 -0.22
C CYS A 214 -12.66 5.89 0.85
N GLU A 215 -12.23 6.34 2.03
CA GLU A 215 -13.11 6.81 3.10
C GLU A 215 -12.69 8.24 3.43
N LEU A 216 -13.65 9.17 3.41
CA LEU A 216 -13.45 10.56 3.82
C LEU A 216 -14.28 10.86 5.07
N GLU A 217 -13.68 11.45 6.09
CA GLU A 217 -14.42 12.13 7.16
C GLU A 217 -14.45 13.63 6.88
N LEU A 218 -15.65 14.14 6.58
CA LEU A 218 -15.90 15.55 6.32
C LEU A 218 -16.83 16.15 7.38
N VAL A 219 -16.57 17.39 7.78
CA VAL A 219 -17.54 18.22 8.49
C VAL A 219 -18.40 18.93 7.45
N PHE A 220 -19.72 18.77 7.56
CA PHE A 220 -20.65 19.41 6.64
C PHE A 220 -20.87 20.88 7.00
N GLU A 221 -20.63 21.78 6.05
CA GLU A 221 -21.07 23.18 6.10
C GLU A 221 -22.31 23.43 5.22
N ASP A 222 -22.52 22.62 4.17
CA ASP A 222 -23.61 22.79 3.17
C ASP A 222 -24.26 21.45 2.76
N THR A 223 -25.53 21.48 2.32
CA THR A 223 -26.30 20.29 1.87
C THR A 223 -25.88 19.75 0.49
N SER A 224 -24.99 20.44 -0.22
CA SER A 224 -24.59 20.13 -1.60
C SER A 224 -23.97 18.74 -1.76
N GLU A 225 -23.20 18.26 -0.79
CA GLU A 225 -22.63 16.90 -0.82
C GLU A 225 -23.69 15.82 -0.55
N TYR A 226 -24.73 16.14 0.21
CA TYR A 226 -25.86 15.25 0.43
C TYR A 226 -26.74 15.13 -0.82
N ASP A 227 -26.94 16.24 -1.54
CA ASP A 227 -27.65 16.24 -2.83
C ASP A 227 -26.87 15.47 -3.90
N ARG A 228 -25.54 15.59 -3.93
CA ARG A 228 -24.66 14.79 -4.82
C ARG A 228 -24.72 13.30 -4.51
N PHE A 229 -24.79 12.94 -3.23
CA PHE A 229 -24.99 11.55 -2.81
C PHE A 229 -26.34 11.00 -3.31
N LEU A 230 -27.42 11.75 -3.13
CA LEU A 230 -28.75 11.35 -3.61
C LEU A 230 -28.85 11.29 -5.14
N ALA A 231 -28.12 12.15 -5.84
CA ALA A 231 -28.05 12.16 -7.30
C ALA A 231 -27.18 11.02 -7.87
N GLY A 232 -26.34 10.39 -7.05
CA GLY A 232 -25.37 9.39 -7.52
C GLY A 232 -24.36 9.95 -8.52
N GLU A 233 -24.02 11.23 -8.37
CA GLU A 233 -23.16 11.93 -9.32
C GLU A 233 -21.70 11.45 -9.21
N GLU A 234 -21.05 11.32 -10.36
CA GLU A 234 -19.64 10.95 -10.45
C GLU A 234 -18.78 12.22 -10.39
N PHE A 235 -17.76 12.24 -9.52
CA PHE A 235 -16.89 13.40 -9.38
C PHE A 235 -15.43 12.98 -9.20
N SER A 236 -14.53 13.95 -9.23
CA SER A 236 -13.10 13.75 -9.04
C SER A 236 -12.65 14.17 -7.64
N LEU A 237 -11.66 13.48 -7.10
CA LEU A 237 -10.99 13.80 -5.84
C LEU A 237 -9.51 13.92 -6.09
N ASN A 238 -8.94 15.03 -5.65
CA ASN A 238 -7.51 15.22 -5.64
C ASN A 238 -7.06 15.74 -4.27
N LEU A 239 -6.24 14.94 -3.59
CA LEU A 239 -5.64 15.24 -2.30
C LEU A 239 -4.15 15.47 -2.50
N LYS A 240 -3.67 16.69 -2.21
CA LYS A 240 -2.28 17.08 -2.42
C LYS A 240 -1.64 17.53 -1.11
N PHE A 241 -0.54 16.91 -0.73
CA PHE A 241 0.35 17.32 0.34
C PHE A 241 1.59 18.01 -0.25
N ALA A 242 1.90 19.22 0.18
CA ALA A 242 3.05 19.99 -0.32
C ALA A 242 3.95 20.47 0.81
N TYR A 243 5.23 20.07 0.79
CA TYR A 243 6.24 20.46 1.76
C TYR A 243 7.49 20.98 1.03
N GLY A 244 7.60 22.31 0.88
CA GLY A 244 8.68 22.94 0.15
C GLY A 244 8.72 22.49 -1.32
N ASP A 245 9.82 21.89 -1.76
CA ASP A 245 9.98 21.35 -3.12
C ASP A 245 9.39 19.94 -3.31
N TYR A 246 8.93 19.31 -2.23
CA TYR A 246 8.37 17.95 -2.23
C TYR A 246 6.85 17.99 -2.27
N GLU A 247 6.25 17.14 -3.09
CA GLU A 247 4.79 17.05 -3.21
C GLU A 247 4.34 15.58 -3.26
N PHE A 248 3.24 15.26 -2.59
CA PHE A 248 2.56 13.98 -2.69
C PHE A 248 1.10 14.22 -3.05
N GLU A 249 0.66 13.70 -4.20
CA GLU A 249 -0.68 13.90 -4.74
C GLU A 249 -1.37 12.55 -4.93
N VAL A 250 -2.58 12.40 -4.40
CA VAL A 250 -3.48 11.28 -4.65
C VAL A 250 -4.59 11.78 -5.54
N ASN A 251 -4.64 11.29 -6.77
CA ASN A 251 -5.62 11.66 -7.77
C ASN A 251 -6.55 10.48 -8.08
N LEU A 252 -7.83 10.68 -7.82
CA LEU A 252 -8.93 9.77 -8.10
C LEU A 252 -9.88 10.46 -9.08
N PRO A 253 -9.82 10.17 -10.38
CA PRO A 253 -10.53 10.95 -11.38
C PRO A 253 -12.04 10.68 -11.40
N ARG A 254 -12.46 9.47 -11.05
CA ARG A 254 -13.87 9.05 -11.03
C ARG A 254 -14.19 8.28 -9.76
N ILE A 255 -14.94 8.90 -8.86
CA ILE A 255 -15.40 8.30 -7.61
C ILE A 255 -16.91 8.42 -7.48
N VAL A 256 -17.52 7.44 -6.80
CA VAL A 256 -18.94 7.42 -6.44
C VAL A 256 -19.07 7.07 -4.97
N TYR A 257 -19.99 7.74 -4.28
CA TYR A 257 -20.36 7.40 -2.91
C TYR A 257 -21.12 6.08 -2.86
N THR A 258 -20.70 5.14 -2.01
CA THR A 258 -21.28 3.78 -1.97
C THR A 258 -22.39 3.61 -0.93
N SER A 259 -22.32 4.31 0.21
CA SER A 259 -23.34 4.22 1.26
C SER A 259 -23.30 5.38 2.26
N ASP A 260 -24.46 5.67 2.85
CA ASP A 260 -24.66 6.46 4.08
C ASP A 260 -23.88 7.79 4.19
N VAL A 261 -24.09 8.70 3.23
CA VAL A 261 -23.64 10.10 3.35
C VAL A 261 -24.68 10.95 4.11
N ALA A 262 -25.65 10.31 4.78
CA ALA A 262 -26.67 11.01 5.53
C ALA A 262 -26.08 11.53 6.87
N PRO A 263 -26.22 12.83 7.18
CA PRO A 263 -25.76 13.34 8.45
C PRO A 263 -26.65 12.82 9.59
N HIS A 264 -26.12 11.89 10.38
CA HIS A 264 -26.75 11.46 11.62
C HIS A 264 -26.62 12.58 12.66
N LEU A 265 -27.75 13.05 13.18
CA LEU A 265 -27.77 14.14 14.15
C LEU A 265 -27.34 13.61 15.53
N ASP A 266 -26.13 13.95 15.98
CA ASP A 266 -25.68 13.66 17.36
C ASP A 266 -25.55 14.94 18.17
N LYS A 267 -26.54 15.16 19.05
CA LYS A 267 -26.57 16.25 20.05
C LYS A 267 -26.17 17.62 19.46
N ARG A 268 -25.38 18.41 20.18
CA ARG A 268 -24.89 19.75 19.79
C ARG A 268 -23.52 19.68 19.11
N GLU A 269 -23.11 18.51 18.64
CA GLU A 269 -21.81 18.32 18.00
C GLU A 269 -21.85 18.75 16.53
N PRO A 270 -20.72 19.21 15.97
CA PRO A 270 -20.64 19.46 14.54
C PRO A 270 -20.91 18.18 13.75
N LEU A 271 -21.73 18.29 12.71
CA LEU A 271 -22.14 17.15 11.86
C LEU A 271 -20.89 16.57 11.17
N ARG A 272 -20.50 15.37 11.59
CA ARG A 272 -19.43 14.58 10.98
C ARG A 272 -20.06 13.46 10.18
N VAL A 273 -19.58 13.26 8.97
CA VAL A 273 -20.00 12.14 8.13
C VAL A 273 -18.76 11.46 7.61
N THR A 274 -18.74 10.14 7.75
CA THR A 274 -17.78 9.28 7.10
C THR A 274 -18.40 8.80 5.80
N ALA A 275 -17.94 9.34 4.69
CA ALA A 275 -18.42 9.01 3.37
C ALA A 275 -17.50 7.94 2.74
N PRO A 276 -17.94 6.67 2.63
CA PRO A 276 -17.25 5.67 1.84
C PRO A 276 -17.45 5.94 0.35
N LEU A 277 -16.34 5.90 -0.36
CA LEU A 277 -16.18 6.20 -1.76
C LEU A 277 -15.55 4.99 -2.45
N GLN A 278 -16.00 4.71 -3.65
CA GLN A 278 -15.36 3.73 -4.51
C GLN A 278 -14.89 4.42 -5.79
N ALA A 279 -13.61 4.21 -6.12
CA ALA A 279 -13.05 4.71 -7.37
C ALA A 279 -13.37 3.74 -8.50
N PHE A 280 -13.64 4.29 -9.68
CA PHE A 280 -13.90 3.55 -10.90
C PHE A 280 -12.91 3.95 -11.97
N TYR A 281 -12.68 3.04 -12.92
CA TYR A 281 -11.86 3.33 -14.08
C TYR A 281 -12.51 4.42 -14.94
N GLU A 282 -11.74 5.46 -15.26
CA GLU A 282 -12.14 6.51 -16.20
C GLU A 282 -11.43 6.34 -17.56
N PRO A 283 -12.18 6.22 -18.67
CA PRO A 283 -11.60 5.96 -20.00
C PRO A 283 -10.90 7.18 -20.63
N SER A 284 -11.12 8.39 -20.13
CA SER A 284 -10.52 9.65 -20.64
C SER A 284 -9.11 9.87 -20.09
N THR A 285 -8.90 9.63 -18.79
CA THR A 285 -7.60 9.74 -18.12
C THR A 285 -6.82 8.43 -18.14
N GLY A 286 -7.51 7.29 -18.28
CA GLY A 286 -6.92 5.97 -18.49
C GLY A 286 -6.42 5.30 -17.21
N TYR A 287 -6.78 5.80 -16.03
CA TYR A 287 -6.42 5.22 -14.74
C TYR A 287 -7.55 5.33 -13.72
N GLU A 288 -7.57 4.40 -12.75
CA GLU A 288 -8.49 4.40 -11.61
C GLU A 288 -7.92 5.22 -10.43
N VAL A 289 -6.60 5.21 -10.27
CA VAL A 289 -5.85 5.94 -9.23
C VAL A 289 -4.53 6.39 -9.82
N ALA A 290 -4.10 7.61 -9.54
CA ALA A 290 -2.72 8.02 -9.75
C ALA A 290 -2.15 8.57 -8.44
N LEU A 291 -1.05 7.98 -7.98
CA LEU A 291 -0.23 8.55 -6.91
C LEU A 291 0.90 9.32 -7.57
N LYS A 292 1.08 10.60 -7.26
CA LYS A 292 2.23 11.38 -7.73
C LYS A 292 3.11 11.73 -6.56
N LEU A 293 4.41 11.53 -6.72
CA LEU A 293 5.42 11.87 -5.74
C LEU A 293 6.47 12.74 -6.43
N LYS A 294 6.70 13.94 -5.90
CA LYS A 294 7.70 14.87 -6.40
C LYS A 294 8.86 14.95 -5.42
N ASN A 295 10.06 14.56 -5.85
CA ASN A 295 11.26 14.53 -5.00
C ASN A 295 12.57 14.65 -5.81
N GLN A 296 13.73 14.54 -5.14
CA GLN A 296 15.05 14.60 -5.78
C GLN A 296 15.55 13.23 -6.27
N VAL A 297 14.77 12.16 -6.09
CA VAL A 297 15.16 10.81 -6.50
C VAL A 297 14.97 10.68 -8.00
N SER A 298 15.99 10.21 -8.72
CA SER A 298 15.97 10.16 -10.18
C SER A 298 15.14 9.00 -10.76
N SER A 299 14.93 7.92 -10.00
CA SER A 299 14.17 6.75 -10.44
C SER A 299 13.77 5.86 -9.27
N TYR A 300 12.64 5.16 -9.48
CA TYR A 300 12.07 4.14 -8.60
C TYR A 300 11.89 2.83 -9.35
#